data_AF-M1MSS6-F1
#
_entry.id   AF-M1MSS6-F1
#
_cell.length_a   1.000
_cell.length_b   1.000
_cell.length_c   1.000
_cell.angle_alpha   90.00
_cell.angle_beta   90.00
_cell.angle_gamma   90.00
#
_symmetry.space_group_name_H-M   'P 1'
#
loop_
_entity.id
_entity.type
_entity.pdbx_description
1 polymer ?
#
loop_
_entity_poly.entity_id
_entity_poly.type
_entity_poly.pdbx_seq_one_letter_code
_entity_poly.pdbx_strand_id
1 'polypeptide(L)'
;MNKNIKRIIALTLIVNATATILPTTMNKYLMEVQQVYAASYSPDDGQLKSIKVKTLDGKSLDLLDGYNGDKVKLSDETEYYIKQTDKSDGIKIDADVEGSDYVVKIFTSDKSDATAYDPGDKILIGKGDSTIYVRTYEDKSAFRKAKDVDKNVGNCEQEYRLNIRKTTESSFEDGDQDSIFLSKLDVSKGSISFLKEKSSYDLTVAKDVDHINVTAEPENSNDRVRINGAVVDSNDRYKKAIDLDEGKNDIKIKVTDSKDNQRTYTLTVTRGDASNAQDNIYLDNITLDNGSIDFSKDTNSYTVDLDESVSKLKITAQPEDDNDVVTINGDQVKEKDDYQDKVSLEKGKNEIKVIVKDEVNDKERTYTLTVNRGKVQDTQNTDKDQEQTNGKKNGWVKTDAGYKYYDENGTEYKNKWLFDNEKKIYYYLNDSGVRQTDWFKVNNLWYLFDNNGVMLTGWQKNKEQWYMLDKTNGDMKTGWYKETAAVQEGDKTTNVEHTYYLNDDGSMRTGWLQLDNKWYYFDENGYMQKGWVVYANSKYYLDYDGAMVTGTKKIDDKEYKFTESGVLIL
;
A
#
# COMPACT_ATOMS: atom_id res chain seq x y z
N MET A 1 -22.04 39.56 -5.87
CA MET A 1 -22.32 39.27 -7.30
C MET A 1 -21.72 37.90 -7.62
N ASN A 2 -22.41 37.06 -8.38
CA ASN A 2 -21.89 35.73 -8.74
C ASN A 2 -20.79 35.86 -9.82
N LYS A 3 -19.64 35.20 -9.62
CA LYS A 3 -18.51 35.13 -10.58
C LYS A 3 -17.86 33.75 -10.55
N ASN A 4 -18.58 32.77 -11.07
CA ASN A 4 -18.07 31.44 -11.38
C ASN A 4 -17.06 31.44 -12.56
N ILE A 5 -16.34 30.31 -12.70
CA ILE A 5 -15.72 29.74 -13.93
C ILE A 5 -14.22 30.04 -14.25
N LYS A 6 -13.46 28.92 -14.31
CA LYS A 6 -12.19 28.61 -15.03
C LYS A 6 -10.86 29.20 -14.54
N ARG A 7 -9.96 28.27 -14.19
CA ARG A 7 -8.82 27.90 -15.06
C ARG A 7 -8.73 26.37 -15.23
N ILE A 8 -8.52 25.94 -16.47
CA ILE A 8 -8.02 24.60 -16.83
C ILE A 8 -6.61 24.83 -17.37
N ILE A 9 -5.63 24.05 -16.95
CA ILE A 9 -4.26 24.08 -17.50
C ILE A 9 -4.01 22.76 -18.21
N ALA A 10 -3.68 22.83 -19.51
CA ALA A 10 -3.48 21.67 -20.36
C ALA A 10 -2.01 21.21 -20.35
N LEU A 11 -1.79 19.90 -20.42
CA LEU A 11 -0.47 19.36 -20.77
C LEU A 11 -0.06 19.85 -22.17
N THR A 12 1.19 20.22 -22.33
CA THR A 12 1.82 20.40 -23.66
C THR A 12 3.04 19.50 -23.74
N LEU A 13 2.92 18.38 -24.44
CA LEU A 13 3.97 17.37 -24.57
C LEU A 13 4.66 17.57 -25.94
N ILE A 14 5.87 18.14 -25.93
CA ILE A 14 6.61 18.45 -27.16
C ILE A 14 7.32 17.20 -27.67
N VAL A 15 6.71 16.51 -28.63
CA VAL A 15 7.34 15.42 -29.40
C VAL A 15 7.86 15.99 -30.71
N ASN A 16 9.19 16.15 -30.83
CA ASN A 16 9.84 16.45 -32.10
C ASN A 16 10.13 15.13 -32.84
N ALA A 17 9.57 14.96 -34.04
CA ALA A 17 9.75 13.74 -34.83
C ALA A 17 9.90 14.02 -36.33
N THR A 18 11.10 13.75 -36.86
CA THR A 18 11.39 13.39 -38.27
C THR A 18 12.76 12.69 -38.28
N ALA A 19 13.04 11.70 -39.14
CA ALA A 19 12.34 11.32 -40.37
C ALA A 19 12.26 9.78 -40.58
N THR A 20 11.20 9.36 -41.29
CA THR A 20 11.08 8.27 -42.29
C THR A 20 12.10 7.11 -42.32
N ILE A 21 11.73 5.84 -42.55
CA ILE A 21 10.90 5.35 -43.68
C ILE A 21 10.08 4.08 -43.32
N LEU A 22 8.75 4.18 -43.50
CA LEU A 22 7.73 3.15 -43.87
C LEU A 22 7.55 1.83 -43.06
N PRO A 23 6.38 1.13 -43.17
CA PRO A 23 5.85 0.33 -42.07
C PRO A 23 5.50 -1.15 -42.36
N THR A 24 5.35 -1.92 -41.28
CA THR A 24 4.48 -3.11 -41.21
C THR A 24 3.67 -3.11 -39.90
N THR A 25 2.35 -2.91 -40.03
CA THR A 25 1.28 -3.31 -39.08
C THR A 25 1.63 -3.38 -37.58
N MET A 26 1.59 -2.24 -36.86
CA MET A 26 1.42 -2.30 -35.40
C MET A 26 -0.03 -2.66 -35.05
N ASN A 27 -0.19 -3.58 -34.10
CA ASN A 27 -1.51 -4.03 -33.63
C ASN A 27 -2.08 -3.10 -32.55
N LYS A 28 -3.41 -3.04 -32.46
CA LYS A 28 -4.14 -1.94 -31.80
C LYS A 28 -4.32 -2.16 -30.28
N TYR A 29 -3.26 -2.01 -29.50
CA TYR A 29 -3.39 -1.87 -28.04
C TYR A 29 -3.78 -0.43 -27.67
N LEU A 30 -4.98 -0.27 -27.08
CA LEU A 30 -5.25 0.89 -26.25
C LEU A 30 -4.51 0.68 -24.93
N MET A 31 -3.53 1.54 -24.63
CA MET A 31 -3.07 1.72 -23.26
C MET A 31 -4.00 2.73 -22.58
N GLU A 32 -4.88 2.24 -21.71
CA GLU A 32 -5.51 3.10 -20.72
C GLU A 32 -4.44 3.49 -19.70
N VAL A 33 -3.85 4.68 -19.90
CA VAL A 33 -2.88 5.25 -18.97
C VAL A 33 -3.65 5.75 -17.75
N GLN A 34 -3.78 4.89 -16.74
CA GLN A 34 -4.32 5.27 -15.44
C GLN A 34 -3.39 6.33 -14.83
N GLN A 35 -3.87 7.57 -14.76
CA GLN A 35 -3.07 8.67 -14.23
C GLN A 35 -2.85 8.49 -12.73
N VAL A 36 -1.60 8.23 -12.33
CA VAL A 36 -1.20 8.27 -10.92
C VAL A 36 -1.12 9.74 -10.51
N TYR A 37 -2.16 10.21 -9.83
CA TYR A 37 -2.22 11.56 -9.27
C TYR A 37 -1.27 11.66 -8.06
N ALA A 38 -0.03 12.07 -8.31
CA ALA A 38 0.77 12.67 -7.26
C ALA A 38 0.11 14.00 -6.86
N ALA A 39 -0.44 14.07 -5.65
CA ALA A 39 -1.14 15.25 -5.15
C ALA A 39 -0.25 16.50 -5.24
N SER A 40 -0.57 17.40 -6.17
CA SER A 40 0.10 18.68 -6.32
C SER A 40 -0.52 19.66 -5.33
N TYR A 41 0.16 19.89 -4.21
CA TYR A 41 -0.23 20.92 -3.24
C TYR A 41 -0.56 22.24 -3.95
N SER A 42 -1.77 22.73 -3.69
CA SER A 42 -2.38 23.87 -4.37
C SER A 42 -2.91 24.83 -3.30
N PRO A 43 -2.04 25.66 -2.70
CA PRO A 43 -2.41 26.54 -1.59
C PRO A 43 -3.56 27.48 -1.94
N ASP A 44 -4.43 27.72 -0.97
CA ASP A 44 -5.37 28.84 -0.97
C ASP A 44 -4.65 30.17 -0.64
N ASP A 45 -5.28 31.30 -1.01
CA ASP A 45 -4.80 32.64 -0.67
C ASP A 45 -4.54 32.76 0.85
N GLY A 46 -3.32 33.16 1.22
CA GLY A 46 -2.86 33.23 2.61
C GLY A 46 -2.14 31.98 3.14
N GLN A 47 -2.16 30.84 2.44
CA GLN A 47 -1.27 29.71 2.74
C GLN A 47 0.12 29.89 2.13
N LEU A 48 1.14 29.21 2.66
CA LEU A 48 2.48 29.25 2.07
C LEU A 48 2.52 28.57 0.69
N LYS A 49 3.04 29.28 -0.31
CA LYS A 49 3.34 28.78 -1.65
C LYS A 49 4.66 28.02 -1.71
N SER A 50 5.62 28.39 -0.87
CA SER A 50 6.96 27.83 -0.87
C SER A 50 7.62 28.07 0.48
N ILE A 51 8.39 27.10 0.96
CA ILE A 51 9.29 27.27 2.10
C ILE A 51 10.57 26.47 1.88
N LYS A 52 11.72 27.10 2.12
CA LYS A 52 13.06 26.55 1.91
C LYS A 52 13.97 27.00 3.05
N VAL A 53 14.46 26.05 3.83
CA VAL A 53 15.38 26.32 4.94
C VAL A 53 16.81 26.03 4.50
N LYS A 54 17.73 26.91 4.88
CA LYS A 54 19.16 26.82 4.57
C LYS A 54 19.99 27.16 5.79
N THR A 55 21.20 26.64 5.87
CA THR A 55 22.25 27.13 6.79
C THR A 55 22.65 28.58 6.43
N LEU A 56 23.40 29.26 7.30
CA LEU A 56 23.91 30.61 6.99
C LEU A 56 24.93 30.63 5.84
N ASP A 57 25.61 29.50 5.61
CA ASP A 57 26.51 29.21 4.49
C ASP A 57 25.77 28.75 3.20
N GLY A 58 24.44 28.57 3.26
CA GLY A 58 23.58 28.39 2.09
C GLY A 58 23.28 26.93 1.70
N LYS A 59 23.77 25.95 2.45
CA LYS A 59 23.38 24.53 2.30
C LYS A 59 21.89 24.39 2.62
N SER A 60 21.11 23.84 1.69
CA SER A 60 19.71 23.48 1.94
C SER A 60 19.58 22.44 3.05
N LEU A 61 18.57 22.62 3.90
CA LEU A 61 18.13 21.62 4.87
C LEU A 61 16.78 21.06 4.39
N ASP A 62 16.59 19.75 4.53
CA ASP A 62 15.34 19.09 4.17
C ASP A 62 14.23 19.41 5.18
N LEU A 63 12.98 19.45 4.70
CA LEU A 63 11.79 19.36 5.55
C LEU A 63 11.51 17.87 5.81
N LEU A 64 11.31 17.51 7.06
CA LEU A 64 10.98 16.16 7.51
C LEU A 64 9.64 16.15 8.25
N ASP A 65 8.95 15.02 8.32
CA ASP A 65 7.73 14.85 9.14
C ASP A 65 7.99 14.25 10.55
N GLY A 66 9.27 14.16 10.91
CA GLY A 66 9.82 13.85 12.23
C GLY A 66 11.33 14.04 12.18
N TYR A 67 12.05 14.10 13.31
CA TYR A 67 13.51 14.22 13.22
C TYR A 67 14.19 13.00 12.60
N ASN A 68 13.61 11.80 12.74
CA ASN A 68 13.99 10.59 12.00
C ASN A 68 12.97 10.22 10.90
N GLY A 69 12.09 11.17 10.52
CA GLY A 69 11.02 10.97 9.55
C GLY A 69 11.47 11.13 8.09
N ASP A 70 10.51 10.97 7.19
CA ASP A 70 10.73 11.03 5.74
C ASP A 70 10.91 12.46 5.24
N LYS A 71 11.59 12.62 4.10
CA LYS A 71 11.69 13.90 3.40
C LYS A 71 10.35 14.28 2.78
N VAL A 72 9.71 15.30 3.33
CA VAL A 72 8.42 15.82 2.84
C VAL A 72 8.58 17.09 2.02
N LYS A 73 7.55 17.39 1.23
CA LYS A 73 7.36 18.68 0.57
C LYS A 73 6.38 19.50 1.41
N LEU A 74 6.32 20.80 1.15
CA LEU A 74 5.23 21.64 1.64
C LEU A 74 3.89 21.10 1.10
N SER A 75 2.93 20.93 2.00
CA SER A 75 1.54 20.56 1.76
C SER A 75 0.64 21.34 2.72
N ASP A 76 -0.60 20.92 2.88
CA ASP A 76 -1.58 21.45 3.85
C ASP A 76 -1.12 21.26 5.32
N GLU A 77 0.00 20.57 5.49
CA GLU A 77 0.67 20.33 6.76
C GLU A 77 1.30 21.60 7.33
N THR A 78 1.10 21.82 8.63
CA THR A 78 1.50 23.03 9.35
C THR A 78 2.68 22.80 10.30
N GLU A 79 3.28 21.61 10.33
CA GLU A 79 4.40 21.31 11.20
C GLU A 79 5.45 20.41 10.55
N TYR A 80 6.71 20.87 10.56
CA TYR A 80 7.85 20.21 9.92
C TYR A 80 9.05 20.13 10.87
N TYR A 81 9.96 19.21 10.57
CA TYR A 81 11.15 18.88 11.36
C TYR A 81 12.42 19.05 10.54
N ILE A 82 13.49 19.52 11.16
CA ILE A 82 14.74 19.88 10.49
C ILE A 82 15.93 19.47 11.36
N LYS A 83 16.76 18.55 10.87
CA LYS A 83 18.07 18.22 11.47
C LYS A 83 19.14 19.19 10.96
N GLN A 84 19.76 19.96 11.86
CA GLN A 84 20.97 20.74 11.56
C GLN A 84 22.19 20.09 12.22
N THR A 85 23.03 19.45 11.43
CA THR A 85 24.23 18.71 11.89
C THR A 85 25.55 19.42 11.58
N ASP A 86 25.49 20.53 10.84
CA ASP A 86 26.62 21.39 10.52
C ASP A 86 26.96 22.40 11.64
N LYS A 87 28.14 23.00 11.52
CA LYS A 87 28.69 23.97 12.48
C LYS A 87 28.19 25.41 12.23
N SER A 88 27.10 25.58 11.47
CA SER A 88 26.57 26.90 11.12
C SER A 88 25.79 27.50 12.29
N ASP A 89 26.03 28.76 12.63
CA ASP A 89 25.44 29.39 13.84
C ASP A 89 23.94 29.73 13.74
N GLY A 90 23.30 29.35 12.64
CA GLY A 90 21.88 29.53 12.44
C GLY A 90 21.40 29.07 11.07
N ILE A 91 20.27 29.65 10.65
CA ILE A 91 19.60 29.37 9.39
C ILE A 91 19.12 30.64 8.69
N LYS A 92 18.67 30.46 7.45
CA LYS A 92 17.76 31.33 6.71
C LYS A 92 16.52 30.54 6.33
N ILE A 93 15.37 31.22 6.29
CA ILE A 93 14.12 30.66 5.77
C ILE A 93 13.68 31.58 4.63
N ASP A 94 13.75 31.07 3.40
CA ASP A 94 13.07 31.71 2.27
C ASP A 94 11.64 31.13 2.23
N ALA A 95 10.62 32.00 2.27
CA ALA A 95 9.22 31.60 2.35
C ALA A 95 8.34 32.55 1.55
N ASP A 96 7.44 31.99 0.73
CA ASP A 96 6.51 32.68 -0.16
C ASP A 96 5.07 32.29 0.23
N VAL A 97 4.11 33.21 0.09
CA VAL A 97 2.68 33.02 0.38
C VAL A 97 1.87 33.12 -0.93
N GLU A 98 0.72 32.43 -1.01
CA GLU A 98 -0.23 32.60 -2.11
C GLU A 98 -1.14 33.82 -1.87
N GLY A 99 -1.61 34.44 -2.95
CA GLY A 99 -2.26 35.75 -2.93
C GLY A 99 -1.27 36.92 -3.02
N SER A 100 -1.68 38.03 -3.63
CA SER A 100 -0.77 39.13 -4.00
C SER A 100 -0.35 40.06 -2.87
N ASP A 101 -1.21 40.23 -1.87
CA ASP A 101 -1.09 41.28 -0.85
C ASP A 101 -0.60 40.74 0.51
N TYR A 102 -0.71 39.41 0.69
CA TYR A 102 -0.31 38.69 1.88
C TYR A 102 1.19 38.80 2.17
N VAL A 103 1.55 38.70 3.45
CA VAL A 103 2.97 38.73 3.89
C VAL A 103 3.32 37.64 4.88
N VAL A 104 4.51 37.07 4.72
CA VAL A 104 5.12 36.12 5.67
C VAL A 104 5.94 36.87 6.71
N LYS A 105 5.84 36.46 7.98
CA LYS A 105 6.75 36.85 9.08
C LYS A 105 7.17 35.63 9.89
N ILE A 106 8.43 35.65 10.33
CA ILE A 106 9.05 34.53 11.04
C ILE A 106 9.34 34.95 12.49
N PHE A 107 9.15 34.05 13.45
CA PHE A 107 9.30 34.32 14.89
C PHE A 107 10.06 33.17 15.58
N THR A 108 10.91 33.51 16.55
CA THR A 108 11.68 32.54 17.37
C THR A 108 10.98 32.15 18.68
N SER A 109 9.71 32.53 18.85
CA SER A 109 8.88 32.19 20.00
C SER A 109 7.39 32.36 19.62
N ASP A 110 6.59 31.52 20.26
CA ASP A 110 5.13 31.56 20.37
C ASP A 110 4.56 32.89 20.90
N LYS A 111 5.32 33.61 21.75
CA LYS A 111 4.86 34.78 22.50
C LYS A 111 4.16 35.83 21.65
N SER A 112 3.11 36.41 22.24
CA SER A 112 2.19 37.33 21.58
C SER A 112 2.84 38.66 21.16
N ASP A 113 4.01 39.01 21.70
CA ASP A 113 4.81 40.21 21.37
C ASP A 113 6.16 39.90 20.68
N ALA A 114 6.37 38.67 20.18
CA ALA A 114 7.66 38.20 19.70
C ALA A 114 8.28 39.03 18.55
N THR A 115 9.62 39.04 18.51
CA THR A 115 10.41 39.64 17.43
C THR A 115 10.09 38.95 16.10
N ALA A 116 9.79 39.77 15.08
CA ALA A 116 9.47 39.32 13.73
C ALA A 116 10.68 39.52 12.82
N TYR A 117 10.98 38.50 12.02
CA TYR A 117 11.99 38.48 10.96
C TYR A 117 11.30 38.39 9.59
N ASP A 118 11.96 38.86 8.54
CA ASP A 118 11.51 38.76 7.15
C ASP A 118 12.11 37.51 6.46
N PRO A 119 11.45 36.96 5.43
CA PRO A 119 12.03 35.87 4.62
C PRO A 119 13.44 36.21 4.09
N GLY A 120 14.37 35.27 4.24
CA GLY A 120 15.78 35.41 3.89
C GLY A 120 16.67 36.06 4.95
N ASP A 121 16.11 36.54 6.07
CA ASP A 121 16.88 37.02 7.23
C ASP A 121 17.75 35.92 7.87
N LYS A 122 18.79 36.34 8.60
CA LYS A 122 19.64 35.45 9.38
C LYS A 122 19.03 35.23 10.77
N ILE A 123 18.65 33.99 11.07
CA ILE A 123 18.11 33.59 12.38
C ILE A 123 19.17 32.71 13.06
N LEU A 124 19.68 33.14 14.21
CA LEU A 124 20.65 32.37 14.99
C LEU A 124 19.95 31.25 15.76
N ILE A 125 20.51 30.04 15.73
CA ILE A 125 19.95 28.84 16.37
C ILE A 125 20.99 28.24 17.32
N GLY A 126 20.60 28.07 18.58
CA GLY A 126 21.44 27.46 19.63
C GLY A 126 21.59 25.94 19.44
N LYS A 127 22.43 25.29 20.24
CA LYS A 127 22.50 23.81 20.28
C LYS A 127 21.27 23.27 21.03
N GLY A 128 20.70 22.17 20.54
CA GLY A 128 19.47 21.57 21.05
C GLY A 128 18.29 21.78 20.11
N ASP A 129 17.08 21.68 20.65
CA ASP A 129 15.84 21.82 19.90
C ASP A 129 15.33 23.28 19.96
N SER A 130 14.68 23.76 18.89
CA SER A 130 14.10 25.11 18.80
C SER A 130 12.95 25.13 17.79
N THR A 131 11.80 25.68 18.17
CA THR A 131 10.65 25.84 17.26
C THR A 131 10.62 27.25 16.69
N ILE A 132 10.56 27.34 15.37
CA ILE A 132 10.38 28.59 14.62
C ILE A 132 8.96 28.65 14.06
N TYR A 133 8.31 29.80 14.23
CA TYR A 133 6.93 30.02 13.81
C TYR A 133 6.94 30.89 12.55
N VAL A 134 6.38 30.40 11.45
CA VAL A 134 6.28 31.11 10.18
C VAL A 134 4.80 31.40 9.95
N ARG A 135 4.42 32.68 9.98
CA ARG A 135 3.02 33.12 9.98
C ARG A 135 2.72 34.01 8.79
N THR A 136 1.54 33.85 8.20
CA THR A 136 1.02 34.65 7.10
C THR A 136 -0.03 35.66 7.58
N TYR A 137 -0.15 36.80 6.90
CA TYR A 137 -1.07 37.89 7.25
C TYR A 137 -1.69 38.46 5.98
N GLU A 138 -2.99 38.82 5.98
CA GLU A 138 -3.71 39.43 4.84
C GLU A 138 -2.91 40.56 4.15
N ASP A 139 -2.30 41.45 4.94
CA ASP A 139 -1.36 42.45 4.45
C ASP A 139 -0.37 42.94 5.53
N LYS A 140 0.45 43.95 5.18
CA LYS A 140 1.37 44.63 6.10
C LYS A 140 0.68 45.46 7.18
N SER A 141 -0.61 45.74 7.04
CA SER A 141 -1.44 46.48 8.00
C SER A 141 -2.04 45.51 9.03
N ALA A 142 -2.51 44.33 8.60
CA ALA A 142 -2.93 43.22 9.46
C ALA A 142 -1.78 42.78 10.39
N PHE A 143 -0.57 42.57 9.84
CA PHE A 143 0.61 42.28 10.66
C PHE A 143 0.92 43.37 11.71
N ARG A 144 0.87 44.65 11.32
CA ARG A 144 1.07 45.77 12.26
C ARG A 144 -0.02 45.84 13.32
N LYS A 145 -1.28 45.58 12.97
CA LYS A 145 -2.37 45.48 13.93
C LYS A 145 -2.10 44.36 14.94
N ALA A 146 -1.83 43.15 14.46
CA ALA A 146 -1.52 41.99 15.28
C ALA A 146 -0.36 42.26 16.25
N LYS A 147 0.74 42.85 15.77
CA LYS A 147 1.94 43.11 16.57
C LYS A 147 1.84 44.34 17.48
N ASP A 148 1.52 45.50 16.91
CA ASP A 148 1.72 46.79 17.56
C ASP A 148 0.47 47.28 18.32
N VAL A 149 -0.72 46.81 17.92
CA VAL A 149 -2.02 47.21 18.50
C VAL A 149 -2.59 46.09 19.39
N ASP A 150 -2.87 44.93 18.81
CA ASP A 150 -3.48 43.78 19.49
C ASP A 150 -2.49 43.10 20.45
N LYS A 151 -1.17 43.27 20.22
CA LYS A 151 -0.07 42.59 20.91
C LYS A 151 -0.24 41.06 20.95
N ASN A 152 -0.76 40.54 19.84
CA ASN A 152 -0.83 39.12 19.55
C ASN A 152 -0.39 38.84 18.11
N VAL A 153 0.90 38.57 17.91
CA VAL A 153 1.45 38.06 16.65
C VAL A 153 0.99 36.64 16.31
N GLY A 154 0.09 36.03 17.10
CA GLY A 154 -0.71 34.87 16.71
C GLY A 154 -2.03 35.22 15.98
N ASN A 155 -2.44 36.50 15.94
CA ASN A 155 -3.54 36.97 15.08
C ASN A 155 -3.04 37.00 13.62
N CYS A 156 -3.05 35.85 12.96
CA CYS A 156 -2.50 35.60 11.63
C CYS A 156 -3.44 34.66 10.84
N GLU A 157 -3.27 34.57 9.52
CA GLU A 157 -4.12 33.75 8.65
C GLU A 157 -3.77 32.27 8.78
N GLN A 158 -2.47 31.95 8.64
CA GLN A 158 -1.94 30.60 8.83
C GLN A 158 -0.62 30.65 9.61
N GLU A 159 -0.48 29.76 10.60
CA GLU A 159 0.78 29.46 11.26
C GLU A 159 1.36 28.13 10.75
N TYR A 160 2.68 28.11 10.55
CA TYR A 160 3.49 26.92 10.30
C TYR A 160 4.60 26.83 11.36
N ARG A 161 4.91 25.64 11.85
CA ARG A 161 5.92 25.37 12.89
C ARG A 161 7.08 24.56 12.32
N LEU A 162 8.30 25.08 12.45
CA LEU A 162 9.52 24.37 12.08
C LEU A 162 10.29 24.00 13.34
N ASN A 163 10.30 22.71 13.68
CA ASN A 163 11.08 22.18 14.79
C ASN A 163 12.49 21.88 14.30
N ILE A 164 13.50 22.60 14.81
CA ILE A 164 14.90 22.48 14.41
C ILE A 164 15.68 21.83 15.55
N ARG A 165 16.34 20.70 15.28
CA ARG A 165 17.27 20.03 16.19
C ARG A 165 18.69 20.25 15.69
N LYS A 166 19.46 21.05 16.43
CA LYS A 166 20.85 21.36 16.12
C LYS A 166 21.80 20.54 16.99
N THR A 167 22.51 19.60 16.40
CA THR A 167 23.44 18.67 17.09
C THR A 167 24.88 18.83 16.60
N THR A 168 25.81 18.27 17.37
CA THR A 168 27.26 18.30 17.04
C THR A 168 27.68 16.91 16.56
N GLU A 169 27.06 16.47 15.46
CA GLU A 169 27.09 15.11 14.87
C GLU A 169 26.30 14.03 15.65
N SER A 170 25.74 13.07 14.88
CA SER A 170 25.03 11.78 15.12
C SER A 170 24.34 11.39 16.45
N SER A 171 24.25 12.23 17.48
CA SER A 171 23.97 11.81 18.86
C SER A 171 22.55 11.30 19.21
N PHE A 172 21.71 10.95 18.22
CA PHE A 172 20.34 10.44 18.39
C PHE A 172 19.91 9.42 17.32
N GLU A 173 20.84 8.78 16.62
CA GLU A 173 20.53 7.58 15.82
C GLU A 173 20.69 6.36 16.74
N ASP A 174 19.64 6.10 17.53
CA ASP A 174 19.53 4.95 18.42
C ASP A 174 19.38 3.65 17.60
N GLY A 175 20.06 2.58 18.03
CA GLY A 175 20.32 1.41 17.19
C GLY A 175 19.13 0.47 16.99
N ASP A 176 18.11 0.58 17.84
CA ASP A 176 16.88 -0.19 17.80
C ASP A 176 15.69 0.76 17.59
N GLN A 177 14.95 0.57 16.48
CA GLN A 177 13.67 1.22 16.27
C GLN A 177 12.62 0.53 17.15
N ASP A 178 12.06 1.26 18.12
CA ASP A 178 10.94 0.74 18.91
C ASP A 178 9.70 0.55 18.03
N SER A 179 9.03 -0.60 18.15
CA SER A 179 7.87 -0.94 17.34
C SER A 179 6.62 -0.19 17.80
N ILE A 180 6.43 1.03 17.30
CA ILE A 180 5.28 1.88 17.63
C ILE A 180 4.03 1.48 16.84
N PHE A 181 2.88 1.62 17.49
CA PHE A 181 1.56 1.30 16.95
C PHE A 181 0.48 2.26 17.45
N LEU A 182 -0.62 2.32 16.70
CA LEU A 182 -1.91 2.69 17.28
C LEU A 182 -2.52 1.48 18.00
N SER A 183 -3.15 1.72 19.15
CA SER A 183 -4.06 0.76 19.79
C SER A 183 -5.43 0.73 19.09
N LYS A 184 -5.80 1.82 18.39
CA LYS A 184 -7.07 1.95 17.69
C LYS A 184 -6.99 2.89 16.49
N LEU A 185 -7.65 2.54 15.38
CA LEU A 185 -8.05 3.44 14.30
C LEU A 185 -9.55 3.24 14.03
N ASP A 186 -10.32 4.33 14.00
CA ASP A 186 -11.80 4.29 14.05
C ASP A 186 -12.41 5.54 13.39
N VAL A 187 -13.61 5.41 12.79
CA VAL A 187 -14.24 6.41 11.92
C VAL A 187 -15.73 6.60 12.21
N SER A 188 -16.23 7.84 12.11
CA SER A 188 -17.65 8.13 12.39
C SER A 188 -18.62 7.79 11.25
N LYS A 189 -18.15 7.21 10.14
CA LYS A 189 -18.94 6.80 8.96
C LYS A 189 -18.25 5.61 8.29
N GLY A 190 -19.04 4.61 7.87
CA GLY A 190 -18.52 3.30 7.48
C GLY A 190 -17.80 2.60 8.66
N SER A 191 -16.96 1.62 8.36
CA SER A 191 -16.25 0.79 9.35
C SER A 191 -14.83 0.48 8.89
N ILE A 192 -13.94 0.20 9.85
CA ILE A 192 -12.55 -0.22 9.58
C ILE A 192 -12.18 -1.35 10.56
N SER A 193 -11.88 -2.53 10.01
CA SER A 193 -11.30 -3.64 10.78
C SER A 193 -9.81 -3.39 11.03
N PHE A 194 -9.52 -2.59 12.07
CA PHE A 194 -8.16 -2.18 12.41
C PHE A 194 -7.29 -3.36 12.88
N LEU A 195 -6.10 -3.49 12.28
CA LEU A 195 -5.06 -4.44 12.66
C LEU A 195 -3.74 -3.68 12.75
N LYS A 196 -3.12 -3.60 13.93
CA LYS A 196 -2.03 -2.63 14.17
C LYS A 196 -0.81 -2.75 13.24
N GLU A 197 -0.53 -3.94 12.71
CA GLU A 197 0.52 -4.15 11.71
C GLU A 197 0.17 -3.60 10.31
N LYS A 198 -1.12 -3.56 9.95
CA LYS A 198 -1.61 -3.14 8.63
C LYS A 198 -1.57 -1.61 8.53
N SER A 199 -0.76 -1.10 7.62
CA SER A 199 -0.49 0.33 7.42
C SER A 199 -1.40 1.03 6.40
N SER A 200 -2.33 0.33 5.76
CA SER A 200 -3.25 0.92 4.77
C SER A 200 -4.68 0.38 4.92
N TYR A 201 -5.65 1.28 4.75
CA TYR A 201 -7.08 1.02 4.84
C TYR A 201 -7.81 1.79 3.75
N ASP A 202 -8.88 1.22 3.23
CA ASP A 202 -9.74 1.84 2.22
C ASP A 202 -11.18 1.82 2.74
N LEU A 203 -11.91 2.92 2.50
CA LEU A 203 -13.22 3.19 3.08
C LEU A 203 -14.10 3.92 2.06
N THR A 204 -15.29 3.39 1.76
CA THR A 204 -16.29 4.09 0.94
C THR A 204 -17.23 4.90 1.83
N VAL A 205 -17.58 6.12 1.44
CA VAL A 205 -18.67 6.89 2.08
C VAL A 205 -19.63 7.48 1.05
N ALA A 206 -20.90 7.63 1.43
CA ALA A 206 -21.94 8.15 0.56
C ALA A 206 -21.68 9.61 0.13
N LYS A 207 -22.28 10.05 -0.98
CA LYS A 207 -21.99 11.35 -1.61
C LYS A 207 -22.32 12.56 -0.72
N ASP A 208 -23.32 12.41 0.15
CA ASP A 208 -23.77 13.36 1.16
C ASP A 208 -22.91 13.37 2.44
N VAL A 209 -21.98 12.44 2.60
CA VAL A 209 -20.96 12.48 3.67
C VAL A 209 -19.83 13.43 3.23
N ASP A 210 -19.97 14.71 3.58
CA ASP A 210 -18.98 15.75 3.31
C ASP A 210 -17.83 15.81 4.32
N HIS A 211 -17.95 15.14 5.47
CA HIS A 211 -16.90 15.05 6.49
C HIS A 211 -16.98 13.73 7.28
N ILE A 212 -15.85 13.32 7.87
CA ILE A 212 -15.78 12.25 8.88
C ILE A 212 -14.94 12.66 10.08
N ASN A 213 -15.16 12.02 11.23
CA ASN A 213 -14.23 12.08 12.35
C ASN A 213 -13.37 10.81 12.32
N VAL A 214 -12.06 10.98 12.20
CA VAL A 214 -11.07 9.92 12.38
C VAL A 214 -10.57 9.95 13.83
N THR A 215 -10.42 8.78 14.44
CA THR A 215 -9.96 8.59 15.83
C THR A 215 -8.77 7.63 15.81
N ALA A 216 -7.64 8.02 16.40
CA ALA A 216 -6.38 7.30 16.28
C ALA A 216 -5.64 7.24 17.63
N GLU A 217 -5.99 6.27 18.47
CA GLU A 217 -5.45 6.17 19.84
C GLU A 217 -4.10 5.40 19.81
N PRO A 218 -3.00 5.90 20.42
CA PRO A 218 -1.70 5.22 20.41
C PRO A 218 -1.67 4.01 21.37
N GLU A 219 -0.70 3.09 21.23
CA GLU A 219 -0.46 2.06 22.27
C GLU A 219 0.17 2.64 23.55
N ASN A 220 0.95 3.73 23.44
CA ASN A 220 1.53 4.47 24.56
C ASN A 220 1.01 5.92 24.56
N SER A 221 0.39 6.37 25.65
CA SER A 221 -0.20 7.71 25.76
C SER A 221 0.81 8.87 25.82
N ASN A 222 2.11 8.57 25.85
CA ASN A 222 3.19 9.55 25.67
C ASN A 222 3.60 9.73 24.20
N ASP A 223 3.15 8.84 23.31
CA ASP A 223 3.41 8.95 21.87
C ASP A 223 2.49 10.03 21.26
N ARG A 224 3.05 10.83 20.37
CA ARG A 224 2.35 11.91 19.69
C ARG A 224 1.66 11.37 18.44
N VAL A 225 0.34 11.47 18.37
CA VAL A 225 -0.44 11.15 17.16
C VAL A 225 -0.78 12.43 16.38
N ARG A 226 -0.84 12.27 15.05
CA ARG A 226 -1.30 13.26 14.09
C ARG A 226 -2.26 12.64 13.09
N ILE A 227 -3.25 13.40 12.63
CA ILE A 227 -4.19 13.04 11.55
C ILE A 227 -4.20 14.19 10.54
N ASN A 228 -3.69 13.97 9.33
CA ASN A 228 -3.27 15.02 8.38
C ASN A 228 -2.47 16.11 9.11
N GLY A 229 -1.39 15.66 9.76
CA GLY A 229 -0.40 16.36 10.59
C GLY A 229 -0.88 17.22 11.76
N ALA A 230 -2.17 17.53 11.83
CA ALA A 230 -2.80 18.11 13.00
C ALA A 230 -2.60 17.17 14.19
N VAL A 231 -1.92 17.67 15.23
CA VAL A 231 -1.70 16.93 16.48
C VAL A 231 -3.04 16.70 17.17
N VAL A 232 -3.25 15.48 17.64
CA VAL A 232 -4.43 15.07 18.41
C VAL A 232 -3.99 14.37 19.69
N ASP A 233 -4.69 14.62 20.80
CA ASP A 233 -4.31 14.12 22.13
C ASP A 233 -5.50 13.71 23.02
N SER A 234 -5.23 13.36 24.28
CA SER A 234 -6.25 12.87 25.21
C SER A 234 -7.37 13.87 25.55
N ASN A 235 -7.19 15.18 25.27
CA ASN A 235 -8.20 16.21 25.46
C ASN A 235 -9.29 16.17 24.37
N ASP A 236 -8.92 15.95 23.11
CA ASP A 236 -9.87 15.73 22.00
C ASP A 236 -10.30 14.24 21.88
N ARG A 237 -9.53 13.34 22.52
CA ARG A 237 -9.59 11.87 22.48
C ARG A 237 -9.04 11.30 21.17
N TYR A 238 -7.85 11.79 20.81
CA TYR A 238 -7.09 11.47 19.62
C TYR A 238 -7.92 11.54 18.33
N LYS A 239 -8.74 12.58 18.18
CA LYS A 239 -9.82 12.70 17.19
C LYS A 239 -9.74 13.98 16.38
N LYS A 240 -9.81 13.83 15.06
CA LYS A 240 -9.83 14.93 14.08
C LYS A 240 -11.02 14.79 13.14
N ALA A 241 -11.78 15.87 12.98
CA ALA A 241 -12.71 16.02 11.86
C ALA A 241 -11.91 16.32 10.58
N ILE A 242 -12.22 15.60 9.51
CA ILE A 242 -11.64 15.69 8.18
C ILE A 242 -12.79 15.88 7.19
N ASP A 243 -12.78 17.00 6.49
CA ASP A 243 -13.67 17.26 5.36
C ASP A 243 -13.18 16.45 4.14
N LEU A 244 -14.11 16.08 3.24
CA LEU A 244 -13.86 15.15 2.14
C LEU A 244 -14.30 15.74 0.80
N ASP A 245 -13.41 15.78 -0.19
CA ASP A 245 -13.76 16.06 -1.59
C ASP A 245 -14.46 14.88 -2.25
N GLU A 246 -15.20 15.12 -3.34
CA GLU A 246 -15.77 14.03 -4.15
C GLU A 246 -14.65 13.24 -4.86
N GLY A 247 -14.66 11.91 -4.69
CA GLY A 247 -13.57 11.03 -5.13
C GLY A 247 -12.73 10.52 -3.96
N LYS A 248 -11.44 10.27 -4.19
CA LYS A 248 -10.51 9.70 -3.20
C LYS A 248 -9.84 10.79 -2.34
N ASN A 249 -9.81 10.55 -1.03
CA ASN A 249 -9.19 11.40 -0.03
C ASN A 249 -8.18 10.58 0.79
N ASP A 250 -6.89 10.83 0.64
CA ASP A 250 -5.84 10.09 1.35
C ASP A 250 -5.57 10.71 2.73
N ILE A 251 -6.12 10.13 3.79
CA ILE A 251 -5.91 10.58 5.17
C ILE A 251 -4.67 9.89 5.74
N LYS A 252 -3.69 10.66 6.23
CA LYS A 252 -2.46 10.14 6.85
C LYS A 252 -2.53 10.28 8.36
N ILE A 253 -2.40 9.15 9.05
CA ILE A 253 -2.33 9.07 10.50
C ILE A 253 -0.90 8.67 10.89
N LYS A 254 -0.16 9.55 11.57
CA LYS A 254 1.23 9.31 11.97
C LYS A 254 1.35 9.32 13.49
N VAL A 255 1.96 8.27 14.05
CA VAL A 255 2.32 8.17 15.46
C VAL A 255 3.85 8.27 15.60
N THR A 256 4.33 8.93 16.65
CA THR A 256 5.76 9.17 16.92
C THR A 256 6.06 9.04 18.42
N ASP A 257 7.09 8.29 18.79
CA ASP A 257 7.53 8.18 20.19
C ASP A 257 8.42 9.35 20.64
N SER A 258 8.97 9.24 21.85
CA SER A 258 9.90 10.23 22.42
C SER A 258 11.35 10.15 21.89
N LYS A 259 11.67 9.15 21.04
CA LYS A 259 12.95 9.01 20.32
C LYS A 259 12.90 9.50 18.87
N ASP A 260 11.73 9.97 18.42
CA ASP A 260 11.40 10.28 17.02
C ASP A 260 11.33 9.05 16.09
N ASN A 261 11.18 7.83 16.62
CA ASN A 261 10.78 6.67 15.81
C ASN A 261 9.32 6.87 15.35
N GLN A 262 8.91 6.31 14.20
CA GLN A 262 7.58 6.62 13.62
C GLN A 262 6.88 5.43 12.95
N ARG A 263 5.55 5.43 12.99
CA ARG A 263 4.69 4.62 12.09
C ARG A 263 3.63 5.51 11.43
N THR A 264 3.38 5.27 10.14
CA THR A 264 2.31 5.89 9.37
C THR A 264 1.25 4.85 9.01
N TYR A 265 -0.01 5.24 9.12
CA TYR A 265 -1.17 4.55 8.60
C TYR A 265 -1.85 5.45 7.56
N THR A 266 -2.23 4.88 6.42
CA THR A 266 -3.01 5.57 5.38
C THR A 266 -4.45 5.08 5.41
N LEU A 267 -5.40 6.00 5.30
CA LEU A 267 -6.83 5.74 5.18
C LEU A 267 -7.35 6.43 3.92
N THR A 268 -7.54 5.66 2.85
CA THR A 268 -8.15 6.11 1.60
C THR A 268 -9.67 6.21 1.77
N VAL A 269 -10.22 7.42 1.81
CA VAL A 269 -11.68 7.62 1.90
C VAL A 269 -12.25 8.02 0.55
N THR A 270 -13.02 7.14 -0.06
CA THR A 270 -13.67 7.40 -1.35
C THR A 270 -15.08 7.92 -1.12
N ARG A 271 -15.26 9.25 -1.23
CA ARG A 271 -16.56 9.92 -1.08
C ARG A 271 -17.32 9.94 -2.40
N GLY A 272 -18.54 9.42 -2.37
CA GLY A 272 -19.53 9.70 -3.40
C GLY A 272 -19.43 8.88 -4.67
N ASP A 273 -18.71 7.75 -4.66
CA ASP A 273 -18.62 6.78 -5.76
C ASP A 273 -19.92 5.93 -5.94
N ALA A 274 -21.06 6.49 -5.50
CA ALA A 274 -22.40 5.93 -5.58
C ALA A 274 -22.95 5.81 -7.03
N SER A 275 -22.09 5.90 -8.03
CA SER A 275 -22.37 5.64 -9.43
C SER A 275 -21.25 4.82 -10.06
N ASN A 276 -21.43 3.50 -10.03
CA ASN A 276 -20.59 2.43 -10.60
C ASN A 276 -19.58 1.73 -9.66
N ALA A 277 -19.48 2.11 -8.38
CA ALA A 277 -19.03 1.19 -7.34
C ALA A 277 -20.25 0.70 -6.53
N GLN A 278 -20.59 -0.58 -6.65
CA GLN A 278 -21.25 -1.25 -5.52
C GLN A 278 -20.17 -1.52 -4.48
N ASP A 279 -20.38 -1.07 -3.25
CA ASP A 279 -19.89 -1.80 -2.08
C ASP A 279 -20.63 -3.14 -2.08
N ASN A 280 -20.12 -4.09 -2.86
CA ASN A 280 -20.76 -5.36 -3.10
C ASN A 280 -20.69 -6.18 -1.80
N ILE A 281 -21.80 -6.28 -1.07
CA ILE A 281 -21.96 -7.30 -0.03
C ILE A 281 -21.91 -8.69 -0.68
N TYR A 282 -21.16 -9.61 -0.08
CA TYR A 282 -20.77 -10.87 -0.70
C TYR A 282 -20.78 -12.03 0.31
N LEU A 283 -20.95 -13.24 -0.22
CA LEU A 283 -20.52 -14.45 0.47
C LEU A 283 -19.06 -14.74 0.07
N ASP A 284 -18.25 -15.22 1.01
CA ASP A 284 -16.94 -15.82 0.72
C ASP A 284 -17.13 -17.12 -0.07
N ASN A 285 -18.10 -17.93 0.34
CA ASN A 285 -18.45 -19.15 -0.38
C ASN A 285 -19.93 -19.55 -0.26
N ILE A 286 -20.40 -20.30 -1.26
CA ILE A 286 -21.54 -21.20 -1.14
C ILE A 286 -21.04 -22.61 -1.46
N THR A 287 -21.35 -23.59 -0.61
CA THR A 287 -21.02 -25.01 -0.86
C THR A 287 -22.23 -25.92 -0.62
N LEU A 288 -22.20 -27.12 -1.20
CA LEU A 288 -23.31 -28.07 -1.25
C LEU A 288 -22.85 -29.45 -0.77
N ASP A 289 -23.72 -30.23 -0.10
CA ASP A 289 -23.42 -31.64 0.22
C ASP A 289 -23.69 -32.63 -0.93
N ASN A 290 -24.42 -32.19 -1.97
CA ASN A 290 -24.69 -32.95 -3.18
C ASN A 290 -24.60 -32.01 -4.40
N GLY A 291 -23.89 -32.44 -5.44
CA GLY A 291 -23.54 -31.57 -6.57
C GLY A 291 -22.49 -30.52 -6.18
N SER A 292 -22.20 -29.60 -7.11
CA SER A 292 -21.21 -28.53 -6.88
C SER A 292 -21.53 -27.30 -7.72
N ILE A 293 -20.97 -26.17 -7.31
CA ILE A 293 -20.99 -24.89 -8.02
C ILE A 293 -19.59 -24.29 -8.00
N ASP A 294 -19.22 -23.60 -9.07
CA ASP A 294 -17.96 -22.86 -9.13
C ASP A 294 -18.22 -21.44 -8.60
N PHE A 295 -18.28 -21.31 -7.27
CA PHE A 295 -18.69 -20.07 -6.64
C PHE A 295 -17.74 -18.91 -6.98
N SER A 296 -18.33 -17.83 -7.48
CA SER A 296 -17.68 -16.55 -7.76
C SER A 296 -18.59 -15.46 -7.19
N LYS A 297 -18.03 -14.56 -6.39
CA LYS A 297 -18.85 -13.59 -5.66
C LYS A 297 -19.60 -12.60 -6.56
N ASP A 298 -19.06 -12.32 -7.74
CA ASP A 298 -19.69 -11.57 -8.83
C ASP A 298 -20.84 -12.32 -9.55
N THR A 299 -20.94 -13.65 -9.36
CA THR A 299 -21.90 -14.53 -10.03
C THR A 299 -23.13 -14.78 -9.17
N ASN A 300 -24.25 -14.11 -9.48
CA ASN A 300 -25.48 -14.15 -8.69
C ASN A 300 -26.44 -15.33 -9.03
N SER A 301 -26.10 -16.22 -9.97
CA SER A 301 -26.94 -17.39 -10.28
C SER A 301 -26.15 -18.62 -10.71
N TYR A 302 -26.63 -19.79 -10.29
CA TYR A 302 -26.02 -21.09 -10.55
C TYR A 302 -27.09 -22.11 -10.95
N THR A 303 -26.69 -23.15 -11.67
CA THR A 303 -27.54 -24.31 -11.97
C THR A 303 -26.83 -25.59 -11.55
N VAL A 304 -27.55 -26.47 -10.86
CA VAL A 304 -27.06 -27.76 -10.35
C VAL A 304 -28.07 -28.82 -10.76
N ASP A 305 -27.62 -29.84 -11.49
CA ASP A 305 -28.44 -31.02 -11.78
C ASP A 305 -28.10 -32.11 -10.76
N LEU A 306 -29.13 -32.68 -10.11
CA LEU A 306 -28.98 -33.68 -9.04
C LEU A 306 -29.74 -34.98 -9.39
N ASP A 307 -29.24 -36.10 -8.88
CA ASP A 307 -29.89 -37.40 -9.01
C ASP A 307 -31.29 -37.41 -8.37
N GLU A 308 -32.20 -38.22 -8.91
CA GLU A 308 -33.59 -38.31 -8.45
C GLU A 308 -33.70 -38.74 -6.97
N SER A 309 -32.71 -39.47 -6.43
CA SER A 309 -32.66 -39.87 -5.02
C SER A 309 -32.39 -38.72 -4.04
N VAL A 310 -31.75 -37.63 -4.48
CA VAL A 310 -31.37 -36.49 -3.63
C VAL A 310 -32.60 -35.64 -3.30
N SER A 311 -33.33 -36.05 -2.26
CA SER A 311 -34.58 -35.41 -1.81
C SER A 311 -34.39 -34.24 -0.84
N LYS A 312 -33.16 -34.02 -0.37
CA LYS A 312 -32.73 -32.86 0.43
C LYS A 312 -31.33 -32.47 0.03
N LEU A 313 -31.00 -31.19 0.17
CA LEU A 313 -29.71 -30.60 -0.15
C LEU A 313 -29.25 -29.77 1.04
N LYS A 314 -28.09 -30.08 1.62
CA LYS A 314 -27.45 -29.19 2.59
C LYS A 314 -26.69 -28.12 1.84
N ILE A 315 -26.87 -26.87 2.25
CA ILE A 315 -26.23 -25.68 1.70
C ILE A 315 -25.47 -25.01 2.83
N THR A 316 -24.21 -24.66 2.60
CA THR A 316 -23.40 -23.78 3.45
C THR A 316 -23.26 -22.44 2.74
N ALA A 317 -23.35 -21.32 3.46
CA ALA A 317 -23.22 -19.98 2.88
C ALA A 317 -22.48 -19.03 3.83
N GLN A 318 -21.15 -18.98 3.72
CA GLN A 318 -20.29 -18.16 4.58
C GLN A 318 -20.25 -16.70 4.06
N PRO A 319 -20.57 -15.69 4.88
CA PRO A 319 -20.39 -14.27 4.50
C PRO A 319 -18.91 -13.85 4.45
N GLU A 320 -18.59 -12.77 3.73
CA GLU A 320 -17.25 -12.15 3.81
C GLU A 320 -17.01 -11.41 5.16
N ASP A 321 -18.07 -11.09 5.92
CA ASP A 321 -18.03 -10.56 7.28
C ASP A 321 -19.00 -11.33 8.19
N ASP A 322 -18.53 -11.89 9.30
CA ASP A 322 -19.37 -12.69 10.22
C ASP A 322 -20.49 -11.89 10.91
N ASN A 323 -20.50 -10.55 10.80
CA ASN A 323 -21.60 -9.70 11.24
C ASN A 323 -22.80 -9.69 10.26
N ASP A 324 -22.63 -10.15 9.01
CA ASP A 324 -23.71 -10.18 8.02
C ASP A 324 -24.78 -11.24 8.33
N VAL A 325 -26.03 -10.89 8.08
CA VAL A 325 -27.17 -11.81 8.17
C VAL A 325 -27.30 -12.62 6.89
N VAL A 326 -26.98 -13.91 6.97
CA VAL A 326 -27.23 -14.88 5.90
C VAL A 326 -28.57 -15.59 6.11
N THR A 327 -29.35 -15.73 5.04
CA THR A 327 -30.52 -16.61 4.99
C THR A 327 -30.42 -17.59 3.82
N ILE A 328 -30.87 -18.83 4.04
CA ILE A 328 -30.96 -19.88 3.03
C ILE A 328 -32.45 -20.22 2.88
N ASN A 329 -32.98 -20.01 1.66
CA ASN A 329 -34.39 -20.18 1.31
C ASN A 329 -35.40 -19.36 2.16
N GLY A 330 -34.92 -18.39 2.94
CA GLY A 330 -35.70 -17.58 3.88
C GLY A 330 -35.43 -17.89 5.36
N ASP A 331 -34.80 -19.02 5.69
CA ASP A 331 -34.41 -19.37 7.06
C ASP A 331 -33.01 -18.80 7.39
N GLN A 332 -32.87 -18.16 8.56
CA GLN A 332 -31.62 -17.48 8.96
C GLN A 332 -30.58 -18.48 9.50
N VAL A 333 -29.36 -18.44 8.96
CA VAL A 333 -28.21 -19.25 9.38
C VAL A 333 -27.11 -18.37 10.00
N LYS A 334 -26.28 -18.93 10.88
CA LYS A 334 -25.25 -18.20 11.66
C LYS A 334 -24.00 -19.06 11.89
N GLU A 335 -22.91 -18.43 12.32
CA GLU A 335 -21.64 -19.07 12.74
C GLU A 335 -21.86 -20.34 13.58
N LYS A 336 -22.75 -20.28 14.59
CA LYS A 336 -23.06 -21.42 15.50
C LYS A 336 -23.66 -22.66 14.82
N ASP A 337 -24.08 -22.55 13.56
CA ASP A 337 -24.62 -23.62 12.72
C ASP A 337 -23.73 -23.83 11.47
N ASP A 338 -22.47 -23.38 11.51
CA ASP A 338 -21.51 -23.30 10.40
C ASP A 338 -22.08 -22.55 9.15
N TYR A 339 -23.06 -21.65 9.34
CA TYR A 339 -23.88 -21.05 8.27
C TYR A 339 -24.57 -22.08 7.33
N GLN A 340 -25.09 -23.19 7.88
CA GLN A 340 -25.70 -24.29 7.11
C GLN A 340 -27.23 -24.43 7.30
N ASP A 341 -27.94 -24.82 6.22
CA ASP A 341 -29.34 -25.30 6.24
C ASP A 341 -29.56 -26.53 5.31
N LYS A 342 -30.70 -27.22 5.43
CA LYS A 342 -31.10 -28.42 4.66
C LYS A 342 -32.45 -28.25 3.95
N VAL A 343 -32.42 -27.58 2.81
CA VAL A 343 -33.58 -27.40 1.92
C VAL A 343 -34.07 -28.76 1.38
N SER A 344 -35.39 -28.95 1.35
CA SER A 344 -36.02 -30.15 0.76
C SER A 344 -36.39 -29.91 -0.71
N LEU A 345 -36.17 -30.92 -1.57
CA LEU A 345 -36.27 -30.79 -3.02
C LEU A 345 -37.46 -31.57 -3.60
N GLU A 346 -38.29 -30.92 -4.42
CA GLU A 346 -39.24 -31.60 -5.30
C GLU A 346 -38.53 -32.18 -6.54
N LYS A 347 -39.19 -33.08 -7.28
CA LYS A 347 -38.67 -33.58 -8.56
C LYS A 347 -38.85 -32.51 -9.64
N GLY A 348 -37.84 -32.31 -10.48
CA GLY A 348 -37.81 -31.23 -11.47
C GLY A 348 -37.02 -30.01 -11.00
N LYS A 349 -37.35 -28.82 -11.52
CA LYS A 349 -36.64 -27.56 -11.20
C LYS A 349 -37.10 -27.01 -9.85
N ASN A 350 -36.19 -26.97 -8.89
CA ASN A 350 -36.29 -26.19 -7.66
C ASN A 350 -35.54 -24.85 -7.86
N GLU A 351 -35.92 -23.81 -7.14
CA GLU A 351 -35.21 -22.54 -7.11
C GLU A 351 -35.02 -22.11 -5.66
N ILE A 352 -33.77 -21.99 -5.23
CA ILE A 352 -33.38 -21.70 -3.85
C ILE A 352 -32.64 -20.36 -3.86
N LYS A 353 -32.98 -19.49 -2.92
CA LYS A 353 -32.30 -18.20 -2.75
C LYS A 353 -31.43 -18.23 -1.51
N VAL A 354 -30.16 -17.86 -1.67
CA VAL A 354 -29.26 -17.54 -0.56
C VAL A 354 -29.11 -16.03 -0.55
N ILE A 355 -29.39 -15.37 0.57
CA ILE A 355 -29.32 -13.92 0.70
C ILE A 355 -28.32 -13.59 1.81
N VAL A 356 -27.40 -12.68 1.53
CA VAL A 356 -26.52 -12.05 2.52
C VAL A 356 -26.96 -10.59 2.67
N LYS A 357 -27.11 -10.12 3.92
CA LYS A 357 -27.59 -8.79 4.26
C LYS A 357 -26.81 -8.14 5.41
N ASP A 358 -26.36 -6.93 5.16
CA ASP A 358 -25.79 -6.01 6.13
C ASP A 358 -26.96 -5.20 6.71
N GLU A 359 -27.38 -5.52 7.93
CA GLU A 359 -28.48 -4.83 8.61
C GLU A 359 -28.10 -3.41 9.09
N VAL A 360 -26.80 -3.03 9.07
CA VAL A 360 -26.31 -1.73 9.52
C VAL A 360 -26.31 -0.71 8.39
N ASN A 361 -25.94 -1.12 7.17
CA ASN A 361 -25.88 -0.26 5.98
C ASN A 361 -27.02 -0.53 4.96
N ASP A 362 -27.97 -1.42 5.28
CA ASP A 362 -29.11 -1.84 4.44
C ASP A 362 -28.71 -2.35 3.04
N LYS A 363 -27.55 -3.03 2.95
CA LYS A 363 -27.05 -3.67 1.72
C LYS A 363 -27.50 -5.12 1.66
N GLU A 364 -27.91 -5.60 0.49
CA GLU A 364 -28.38 -6.99 0.31
C GLU A 364 -27.90 -7.56 -1.03
N ARG A 365 -27.48 -8.84 -1.05
CA ARG A 365 -27.24 -9.62 -2.28
C ARG A 365 -27.97 -10.96 -2.23
N THR A 366 -28.66 -11.28 -3.32
CA THR A 366 -29.24 -12.61 -3.57
C THR A 366 -28.40 -13.42 -4.55
N TYR A 367 -28.02 -14.64 -4.14
CA TYR A 367 -27.53 -15.70 -5.01
C TYR A 367 -28.65 -16.72 -5.26
N THR A 368 -28.88 -17.10 -6.52
CA THR A 368 -30.00 -18.00 -6.90
C THR A 368 -29.48 -19.35 -7.40
N LEU A 369 -29.81 -20.43 -6.69
CA LEU A 369 -29.48 -21.80 -7.06
C LEU A 369 -30.69 -22.45 -7.77
N THR A 370 -30.58 -22.70 -9.06
CA THR A 370 -31.53 -23.54 -9.81
C THR A 370 -31.14 -25.00 -9.68
N VAL A 371 -31.89 -25.79 -8.92
CA VAL A 371 -31.56 -27.19 -8.62
C VAL A 371 -32.53 -28.13 -9.34
N ASN A 372 -32.09 -28.77 -10.43
CA ASN A 372 -32.93 -29.71 -11.17
C ASN A 372 -32.72 -31.14 -10.65
N ARG A 373 -33.65 -31.63 -9.83
CA ARG A 373 -33.62 -32.99 -9.28
C ARG A 373 -34.26 -33.97 -10.27
N GLY A 374 -33.50 -34.96 -10.73
CA GLY A 374 -33.99 -36.02 -11.62
C GLY A 374 -34.16 -35.61 -13.09
N LYS A 375 -33.33 -34.69 -13.60
CA LYS A 375 -33.22 -34.50 -15.06
C LYS A 375 -32.50 -35.68 -15.69
N VAL A 376 -33.07 -36.21 -16.77
CA VAL A 376 -32.45 -37.26 -17.59
C VAL A 376 -31.26 -36.68 -18.36
N GLN A 377 -30.08 -37.30 -18.26
CA GLN A 377 -29.01 -37.10 -19.24
C GLN A 377 -29.44 -37.73 -20.57
N ASP A 378 -29.48 -36.93 -21.63
CA ASP A 378 -29.84 -37.40 -22.96
C ASP A 378 -28.81 -38.43 -23.45
N THR A 379 -29.28 -39.59 -23.92
CA THR A 379 -28.49 -40.83 -23.97
C THR A 379 -28.68 -41.59 -25.28
N GLN A 380 -27.86 -41.27 -26.29
CA GLN A 380 -27.62 -41.98 -27.57
C GLN A 380 -26.26 -41.49 -28.12
N ASN A 381 -25.45 -42.18 -28.93
CA ASN A 381 -25.12 -43.60 -29.25
C ASN A 381 -23.87 -43.49 -30.17
N THR A 382 -22.90 -44.41 -30.33
CA THR A 382 -22.73 -45.85 -30.04
C THR A 382 -21.50 -46.05 -29.09
N ASP A 383 -20.76 -47.17 -28.93
CA ASP A 383 -20.69 -48.47 -29.62
C ASP A 383 -20.28 -49.63 -28.68
N LYS A 384 -20.25 -50.87 -29.20
CA LYS A 384 -20.22 -52.12 -28.42
C LYS A 384 -18.83 -52.74 -28.14
N ASP A 385 -18.82 -53.67 -27.17
CA ASP A 385 -17.87 -54.79 -26.93
C ASP A 385 -16.40 -54.39 -26.64
N GLN A 386 -15.80 -54.59 -25.46
CA GLN A 386 -15.79 -55.78 -24.58
C GLN A 386 -15.44 -55.45 -23.10
N GLU A 387 -15.29 -56.48 -22.27
CA GLU A 387 -15.04 -56.41 -20.82
C GLU A 387 -13.68 -55.80 -20.43
N GLN A 388 -13.68 -54.77 -19.57
CA GLN A 388 -12.69 -54.65 -18.48
C GLN A 388 -13.12 -53.63 -17.40
N THR A 389 -12.63 -53.83 -16.18
CA THR A 389 -12.99 -53.05 -14.99
C THR A 389 -12.49 -51.61 -15.06
N ASN A 390 -13.37 -50.62 -14.89
CA ASN A 390 -13.01 -49.23 -14.64
C ASN A 390 -13.77 -48.69 -13.42
N GLY A 391 -13.06 -48.44 -12.32
CA GLY A 391 -13.61 -47.78 -11.14
C GLY A 391 -13.76 -46.27 -11.33
N LYS A 392 -14.48 -45.61 -10.40
CA LYS A 392 -14.51 -44.14 -10.32
C LYS A 392 -13.09 -43.58 -10.26
N LYS A 393 -12.79 -42.59 -11.10
CA LYS A 393 -11.56 -41.80 -11.04
C LYS A 393 -11.71 -40.76 -9.92
N ASN A 394 -11.11 -41.03 -8.76
CA ASN A 394 -10.92 -40.07 -7.67
C ASN A 394 -9.42 -39.78 -7.54
N GLY A 395 -9.05 -38.54 -7.28
CA GLY A 395 -7.68 -38.09 -7.09
C GLY A 395 -6.89 -37.90 -8.39
N TRP A 396 -5.57 -38.07 -8.30
CA TRP A 396 -4.63 -37.84 -9.39
C TRP A 396 -4.70 -38.92 -10.49
N VAL A 397 -5.03 -38.50 -11.71
CA VAL A 397 -5.05 -39.34 -12.91
C VAL A 397 -4.02 -38.81 -13.91
N LYS A 398 -3.13 -39.68 -14.38
CA LYS A 398 -2.22 -39.35 -15.49
C LYS A 398 -2.94 -39.48 -16.83
N THR A 399 -2.75 -38.50 -17.70
CA THR A 399 -3.24 -38.47 -19.09
C THR A 399 -2.10 -38.06 -20.03
N ASP A 400 -2.30 -38.20 -21.34
CA ASP A 400 -1.30 -37.81 -22.34
C ASP A 400 -1.00 -36.30 -22.34
N ALA A 401 -1.96 -35.49 -21.89
CA ALA A 401 -1.81 -34.04 -21.70
C ALA A 401 -1.15 -33.65 -20.35
N GLY A 402 -0.86 -34.62 -19.47
CA GLY A 402 -0.33 -34.39 -18.12
C GLY A 402 -1.21 -34.97 -17.01
N TYR A 403 -0.95 -34.56 -15.77
CA TYR A 403 -1.74 -34.99 -14.61
C TYR A 403 -3.00 -34.15 -14.46
N LYS A 404 -4.12 -34.79 -14.15
CA LYS A 404 -5.42 -34.19 -13.85
C LYS A 404 -5.90 -34.64 -12.48
N TYR A 405 -6.71 -33.83 -11.81
CA TYR A 405 -7.32 -34.19 -10.52
C TYR A 405 -8.84 -34.29 -10.63
N TYR A 406 -9.41 -35.27 -9.94
CA TYR A 406 -10.85 -35.52 -9.86
C TYR A 406 -11.29 -35.62 -8.39
N ASP A 407 -12.47 -35.12 -8.04
CA ASP A 407 -13.04 -35.34 -6.70
C ASP A 407 -13.58 -36.78 -6.49
N GLU A 408 -14.16 -37.03 -5.32
CA GLU A 408 -14.78 -38.32 -4.94
C GLU A 408 -16.03 -38.67 -5.80
N ASN A 409 -16.61 -37.68 -6.47
CA ASN A 409 -17.73 -37.85 -7.39
C ASN A 409 -17.25 -38.19 -8.81
N GLY A 410 -16.04 -37.79 -9.19
CA GLY A 410 -15.47 -37.88 -10.54
C GLY A 410 -15.44 -36.55 -11.30
N THR A 411 -15.61 -35.41 -10.62
CA THR A 411 -15.58 -34.06 -11.21
C THR A 411 -14.15 -33.59 -11.43
N GLU A 412 -13.81 -33.19 -12.65
CA GLU A 412 -12.47 -32.73 -13.03
C GLU A 412 -12.18 -31.30 -12.55
N TYR A 413 -11.07 -31.09 -11.85
CA TYR A 413 -10.64 -29.76 -11.40
C TYR A 413 -10.08 -28.94 -12.57
N LYS A 414 -10.60 -27.71 -12.75
CA LYS A 414 -10.22 -26.77 -13.82
C LYS A 414 -10.17 -25.34 -13.30
N ASN A 415 -9.25 -24.54 -13.85
CA ASN A 415 -9.00 -23.13 -13.51
C ASN A 415 -8.89 -22.82 -12.01
N LYS A 416 -8.40 -23.77 -11.19
CA LYS A 416 -8.39 -23.62 -9.73
C LYS A 416 -7.20 -24.24 -9.04
N TRP A 417 -6.95 -23.70 -7.85
CA TRP A 417 -6.05 -24.27 -6.86
C TRP A 417 -6.64 -25.55 -6.25
N LEU A 418 -5.75 -26.47 -5.92
CA LEU A 418 -6.02 -27.69 -5.17
C LEU A 418 -5.06 -27.71 -3.98
N PHE A 419 -5.60 -27.76 -2.77
CA PHE A 419 -4.82 -27.90 -1.55
C PHE A 419 -4.80 -29.36 -1.09
N ASP A 420 -3.61 -29.95 -1.00
CA ASP A 420 -3.43 -31.27 -0.42
C ASP A 420 -3.41 -31.17 1.10
N ASN A 421 -4.55 -31.51 1.71
CA ASN A 421 -4.79 -31.32 3.13
C ASN A 421 -3.89 -32.20 4.03
N GLU A 422 -3.29 -33.28 3.52
CA GLU A 422 -2.35 -34.12 4.25
C GLU A 422 -0.94 -33.52 4.23
N LYS A 423 -0.49 -33.08 3.05
CA LYS A 423 0.89 -32.63 2.79
C LYS A 423 1.07 -31.12 3.02
N LYS A 424 -0.04 -30.37 3.16
CA LYS A 424 -0.09 -28.91 3.33
C LYS A 424 0.59 -28.14 2.19
N ILE A 425 0.30 -28.56 0.95
CA ILE A 425 0.87 -27.99 -0.28
C ILE A 425 -0.21 -27.70 -1.32
N TYR A 426 0.09 -26.76 -2.23
CA TYR A 426 -0.81 -26.32 -3.28
C TYR A 426 -0.38 -26.81 -4.67
N TYR A 427 -1.37 -27.06 -5.51
CA TYR A 427 -1.27 -27.35 -6.94
C TYR A 427 -2.21 -26.41 -7.71
N TYR A 428 -1.94 -26.11 -8.98
CA TYR A 428 -2.89 -25.39 -9.85
C TYR A 428 -3.27 -26.23 -11.08
N LEU A 429 -4.56 -26.32 -11.36
CA LEU A 429 -5.13 -26.96 -12.54
C LEU A 429 -5.61 -25.88 -13.52
N ASN A 430 -5.14 -25.90 -14.78
CA ASN A 430 -5.54 -24.92 -15.79
C ASN A 430 -6.95 -25.16 -16.36
N ASP A 431 -7.34 -24.38 -17.37
CA ASP A 431 -8.60 -24.48 -18.12
C ASP A 431 -8.88 -25.90 -18.65
N SER A 432 -7.82 -26.56 -19.07
CA SER A 432 -7.79 -27.90 -19.65
C SER A 432 -7.72 -28.99 -18.58
N GLY A 433 -7.74 -28.64 -17.29
CA GLY A 433 -7.70 -29.52 -16.13
C GLY A 433 -6.33 -30.12 -15.84
N VAL A 434 -5.29 -29.62 -16.49
CA VAL A 434 -3.91 -30.10 -16.37
C VAL A 434 -3.19 -29.37 -15.24
N ARG A 435 -2.52 -30.14 -14.38
CA ARG A 435 -1.64 -29.68 -13.32
C ARG A 435 -0.40 -28.99 -13.89
N GLN A 436 -0.21 -27.73 -13.53
CA GLN A 436 0.92 -26.93 -14.00
C GLN A 436 2.25 -27.32 -13.30
N THR A 437 3.36 -26.94 -13.92
CA THR A 437 4.77 -27.22 -13.55
C THR A 437 5.64 -26.14 -14.18
N ASP A 438 6.78 -25.79 -13.58
CA ASP A 438 7.57 -24.58 -13.92
C ASP A 438 6.72 -23.30 -13.74
N TRP A 439 7.12 -22.17 -14.33
CA TRP A 439 6.41 -20.90 -14.23
C TRP A 439 5.00 -20.92 -14.84
N PHE A 440 4.00 -20.48 -14.06
CA PHE A 440 2.63 -20.28 -14.54
C PHE A 440 2.00 -19.00 -13.95
N LYS A 441 1.11 -18.36 -14.69
CA LYS A 441 0.48 -17.09 -14.31
C LYS A 441 -0.99 -17.29 -13.92
N VAL A 442 -1.37 -16.90 -12.71
CA VAL A 442 -2.75 -16.99 -12.18
C VAL A 442 -3.17 -15.60 -11.70
N ASN A 443 -4.34 -15.11 -12.12
CA ASN A 443 -4.91 -13.82 -11.70
C ASN A 443 -3.91 -12.64 -11.74
N ASN A 444 -3.15 -12.56 -12.85
CA ASN A 444 -2.07 -11.60 -13.11
C ASN A 444 -0.80 -11.71 -12.23
N LEU A 445 -0.74 -12.63 -11.26
CA LEU A 445 0.45 -12.97 -10.48
C LEU A 445 1.19 -14.17 -11.07
N TRP A 446 2.52 -14.21 -10.90
CA TRP A 446 3.37 -15.34 -11.33
C TRP A 446 3.66 -16.26 -10.15
N TYR A 447 3.63 -17.57 -10.42
CA TYR A 447 3.94 -18.64 -9.48
C TYR A 447 4.90 -19.63 -10.14
N LEU A 448 5.75 -20.28 -9.35
CA LEU A 448 6.63 -21.35 -9.81
C LEU A 448 6.22 -22.67 -9.17
N PHE A 449 6.04 -23.69 -10.00
CA PHE A 449 5.68 -25.04 -9.57
C PHE A 449 6.83 -26.02 -9.83
N ASP A 450 7.04 -26.99 -8.95
CA ASP A 450 8.05 -28.04 -9.14
C ASP A 450 7.64 -29.06 -10.24
N ASN A 451 8.48 -30.05 -10.51
CA ASN A 451 8.18 -31.12 -11.50
C ASN A 451 6.99 -32.01 -11.09
N ASN A 452 6.62 -32.02 -9.81
CA ASN A 452 5.43 -32.66 -9.27
C ASN A 452 4.20 -31.72 -9.25
N GLY A 453 4.35 -30.47 -9.71
CA GLY A 453 3.31 -29.45 -9.75
C GLY A 453 3.00 -28.80 -8.41
N VAL A 454 3.90 -28.95 -7.43
CA VAL A 454 3.81 -28.34 -6.10
C VAL A 454 4.24 -26.88 -6.19
N MET A 455 3.39 -25.97 -5.70
CA MET A 455 3.72 -24.54 -5.60
C MET A 455 4.92 -24.34 -4.69
N LEU A 456 5.92 -23.59 -5.16
CA LEU A 456 7.10 -23.23 -4.39
C LEU A 456 6.93 -21.88 -3.70
N THR A 457 7.66 -21.68 -2.61
CA THR A 457 7.74 -20.42 -1.84
C THR A 457 9.20 -20.09 -1.53
N GLY A 458 9.49 -18.85 -1.12
CA GLY A 458 10.84 -18.39 -0.78
C GLY A 458 11.77 -18.25 -1.99
N TRP A 459 13.08 -18.23 -1.73
CA TRP A 459 14.11 -18.13 -2.76
C TRP A 459 14.21 -19.42 -3.58
N GLN A 460 14.01 -19.31 -4.90
CA GLN A 460 14.06 -20.41 -5.84
C GLN A 460 15.02 -20.10 -7.00
N LYS A 461 15.81 -21.10 -7.42
CA LYS A 461 16.74 -20.98 -8.55
C LYS A 461 16.16 -21.67 -9.78
N ASN A 462 15.79 -20.89 -10.80
CA ASN A 462 15.24 -21.37 -12.07
C ASN A 462 16.14 -20.86 -13.22
N LYS A 463 16.58 -21.76 -14.10
CA LYS A 463 17.39 -21.41 -15.30
C LYS A 463 18.57 -20.47 -14.98
N GLU A 464 19.36 -20.87 -13.99
CA GLU A 464 20.53 -20.16 -13.42
C GLU A 464 20.25 -18.86 -12.65
N GLN A 465 19.10 -18.21 -12.83
CA GLN A 465 18.67 -17.03 -12.09
C GLN A 465 17.99 -17.39 -10.75
N TRP A 466 18.11 -16.52 -9.75
CA TRP A 466 17.36 -16.59 -8.49
C TRP A 466 16.10 -15.73 -8.56
N TYR A 467 15.05 -16.16 -7.89
CA TYR A 467 13.74 -15.49 -7.81
C TYR A 467 13.23 -15.58 -6.37
N MET A 468 12.52 -14.56 -5.90
CA MET A 468 11.87 -14.60 -4.59
C MET A 468 10.36 -14.78 -4.76
N LEU A 469 9.83 -15.89 -4.24
CA LEU A 469 8.40 -16.17 -4.16
C LEU A 469 7.93 -15.89 -2.74
N ASP A 470 6.73 -15.34 -2.57
CA ASP A 470 6.17 -15.06 -1.24
C ASP A 470 6.22 -16.29 -0.33
N LYS A 471 6.69 -16.11 0.91
CA LYS A 471 6.93 -17.21 1.85
C LYS A 471 5.63 -17.89 2.30
N THR A 472 4.49 -17.19 2.19
CA THR A 472 3.15 -17.68 2.53
C THR A 472 2.34 -17.96 1.26
N ASN A 473 2.32 -17.03 0.32
CA ASN A 473 1.37 -17.03 -0.80
C ASN A 473 1.95 -17.59 -2.12
N GLY A 474 3.27 -17.75 -2.24
CA GLY A 474 3.95 -18.25 -3.45
C GLY A 474 4.02 -17.29 -4.64
N ASP A 475 3.48 -16.07 -4.55
CA ASP A 475 3.54 -15.09 -5.63
C ASP A 475 4.94 -14.47 -5.80
N MET A 476 5.38 -14.35 -7.05
CA MET A 476 6.70 -13.83 -7.41
C MET A 476 6.81 -12.32 -7.10
N LYS A 477 7.85 -11.95 -6.34
CA LYS A 477 8.16 -10.56 -6.01
C LYS A 477 9.01 -9.90 -7.10
N THR A 478 8.88 -8.57 -7.21
CA THR A 478 9.66 -7.69 -8.08
C THR A 478 10.03 -6.40 -7.32
N GLY A 479 11.02 -5.66 -7.81
CA GLY A 479 11.52 -4.43 -7.17
C GLY A 479 12.40 -4.68 -5.95
N TRP A 480 12.41 -3.71 -5.03
CA TRP A 480 13.19 -3.81 -3.78
C TRP A 480 12.62 -4.88 -2.85
N TYR A 481 13.45 -5.85 -2.46
CA TYR A 481 13.12 -6.86 -1.46
C TYR A 481 14.08 -6.77 -0.27
N LYS A 482 13.58 -7.03 0.94
CA LYS A 482 14.33 -6.95 2.19
C LYS A 482 13.93 -8.13 3.08
N GLU A 483 14.90 -8.77 3.72
CA GLU A 483 14.65 -9.77 4.75
C GLU A 483 15.68 -9.74 5.87
N THR A 484 15.28 -10.24 7.03
CA THR A 484 16.15 -10.42 8.20
C THR A 484 16.59 -11.88 8.28
N ALA A 485 17.90 -12.12 8.21
CA ALA A 485 18.50 -13.43 8.44
C ALA A 485 19.09 -13.50 9.86
N ALA A 486 18.79 -14.58 10.58
CA ALA A 486 19.42 -14.86 11.86
C ALA A 486 20.78 -15.54 11.62
N VAL A 487 21.87 -14.81 11.84
CA VAL A 487 23.24 -15.31 11.76
C VAL A 487 23.69 -15.79 13.13
N GLN A 488 24.37 -16.94 13.20
CA GLN A 488 24.92 -17.47 14.46
C GLN A 488 26.45 -17.44 14.47
N GLU A 489 27.01 -16.72 15.45
CA GLU A 489 28.45 -16.68 15.73
C GLU A 489 28.70 -17.25 17.13
N GLY A 490 28.87 -18.57 17.20
CA GLY A 490 28.89 -19.30 18.46
C GLY A 490 27.52 -19.25 19.15
N ASP A 491 27.50 -19.00 20.46
CA ASP A 491 26.27 -18.89 21.24
C ASP A 491 25.45 -17.61 20.98
N LYS A 492 25.95 -16.69 20.15
CA LYS A 492 25.26 -15.44 19.80
C LYS A 492 24.50 -15.60 18.50
N THR A 493 23.22 -15.24 18.53
CA THR A 493 22.42 -15.01 17.32
C THR A 493 22.31 -13.50 17.09
N THR A 494 22.65 -13.04 15.89
CA THR A 494 22.50 -11.64 15.45
C THR A 494 21.56 -11.59 14.25
N ASN A 495 20.65 -10.62 14.26
CA ASN A 495 19.77 -10.38 13.11
C ASN A 495 20.50 -9.47 12.12
N VAL A 496 20.75 -9.98 10.91
CA VAL A 496 21.36 -9.24 9.81
C VAL A 496 20.31 -8.97 8.74
N GLU A 497 20.18 -7.72 8.33
CA GLU A 497 19.25 -7.32 7.28
C GLU A 497 19.93 -7.39 5.91
N HIS A 498 19.35 -8.17 4.99
CA HIS A 498 19.77 -8.25 3.60
C HIS A 498 18.75 -7.51 2.72
N THR A 499 19.24 -6.60 1.87
CA THR A 499 18.46 -5.89 0.87
C THR A 499 18.88 -6.34 -0.52
N TYR A 500 17.90 -6.61 -1.37
CA TYR A 500 18.03 -7.14 -2.73
C TYR A 500 17.23 -6.27 -3.70
N TYR A 501 17.51 -6.41 -4.99
CA TYR A 501 16.62 -5.95 -6.04
C TYR A 501 16.24 -7.11 -6.97
N LEU A 502 14.98 -7.18 -7.33
CA LEU A 502 14.39 -8.15 -8.24
C LEU A 502 13.94 -7.37 -9.48
N ASN A 503 14.37 -7.77 -10.68
CA ASN A 503 13.98 -7.09 -11.91
C ASN A 503 12.47 -7.32 -12.21
N ASP A 504 11.93 -6.66 -13.24
CA ASP A 504 10.50 -6.79 -13.61
C ASP A 504 10.09 -8.21 -14.04
N ASP A 505 11.06 -9.05 -14.44
CA ASP A 505 10.88 -10.48 -14.71
C ASP A 505 11.01 -11.37 -13.45
N GLY A 506 11.18 -10.77 -12.28
CA GLY A 506 11.38 -11.41 -10.97
C GLY A 506 12.81 -11.86 -10.68
N SER A 507 13.74 -11.75 -11.65
CA SER A 507 15.10 -12.25 -11.46
C SER A 507 15.92 -11.36 -10.52
N MET A 508 16.66 -11.98 -9.60
CA MET A 508 17.50 -11.30 -8.64
C MET A 508 18.68 -10.59 -9.32
N ARG A 509 18.91 -9.34 -8.94
CA ARG A 509 20.03 -8.54 -9.43
C ARG A 509 21.34 -8.91 -8.73
N THR A 510 22.39 -9.06 -9.52
CA THR A 510 23.80 -9.04 -9.08
C THR A 510 24.56 -7.98 -9.87
N GLY A 511 25.69 -7.52 -9.34
CA GLY A 511 26.51 -6.45 -9.94
C GLY A 511 25.82 -5.08 -9.92
N TRP A 512 26.20 -4.24 -10.88
CA TRP A 512 25.70 -2.86 -10.99
C TRP A 512 24.25 -2.77 -11.49
N LEU A 513 23.49 -1.82 -10.94
CA LEU A 513 22.14 -1.44 -11.36
C LEU A 513 21.98 0.09 -11.29
N GLN A 514 21.22 0.69 -12.21
CA GLN A 514 20.87 2.11 -12.15
C GLN A 514 19.35 2.26 -11.94
N LEU A 515 18.95 3.07 -10.95
CA LEU A 515 17.56 3.40 -10.63
C LEU A 515 17.49 4.90 -10.27
N ASP A 516 16.51 5.64 -10.80
CA ASP A 516 16.31 7.08 -10.51
C ASP A 516 17.59 7.94 -10.56
N ASN A 517 18.42 7.68 -11.57
CA ASN A 517 19.76 8.24 -11.79
C ASN A 517 20.85 7.88 -10.75
N LYS A 518 20.51 7.17 -9.67
CA LYS A 518 21.48 6.57 -8.74
C LYS A 518 22.00 5.23 -9.27
N TRP A 519 23.24 4.88 -8.93
CA TRP A 519 23.80 3.55 -9.16
C TRP A 519 23.88 2.78 -7.84
N TYR A 520 23.63 1.48 -7.90
CA TYR A 520 23.68 0.53 -6.79
C TYR A 520 24.53 -0.67 -7.20
N TYR A 521 25.16 -1.32 -6.23
CA TYR A 521 25.94 -2.54 -6.46
C TYR A 521 25.46 -3.68 -5.55
N PHE A 522 25.18 -4.83 -6.16
CA PHE A 522 24.79 -6.06 -5.49
C PHE A 522 25.91 -7.10 -5.64
N ASP A 523 26.21 -7.88 -4.59
CA ASP A 523 27.25 -8.92 -4.67
C ASP A 523 26.78 -10.19 -5.41
N GLU A 524 27.60 -11.24 -5.39
CA GLU A 524 27.30 -12.53 -6.03
C GLU A 524 26.12 -13.28 -5.38
N ASN A 525 25.76 -12.93 -4.15
CA ASN A 525 24.58 -13.44 -3.42
C ASN A 525 23.34 -12.53 -3.61
N GLY A 526 23.48 -11.41 -4.33
CA GLY A 526 22.43 -10.40 -4.51
C GLY A 526 22.29 -9.42 -3.35
N TYR A 527 23.21 -9.38 -2.39
CA TYR A 527 23.15 -8.43 -1.28
C TYR A 527 23.60 -7.04 -1.74
N MET A 528 22.78 -6.02 -1.53
CA MET A 528 23.13 -4.62 -1.79
C MET A 528 24.31 -4.20 -0.90
N GLN A 529 25.41 -3.81 -1.52
CA GLN A 529 26.63 -3.42 -0.80
C GLN A 529 26.57 -1.97 -0.33
N LYS A 530 27.21 -1.70 0.81
CA LYS A 530 27.41 -0.38 1.39
C LYS A 530 28.91 -0.18 1.70
N GLY A 531 29.40 1.05 1.65
CA GLY A 531 30.81 1.35 1.86
C GLY A 531 31.69 1.00 0.65
N TRP A 532 32.92 0.54 0.90
CA TRP A 532 33.93 0.34 -0.14
C TRP A 532 33.73 -0.95 -0.94
N VAL A 533 33.55 -0.83 -2.25
CA VAL A 533 33.51 -1.95 -3.21
C VAL A 533 34.71 -1.91 -4.16
N VAL A 534 35.22 -3.08 -4.54
CA VAL A 534 36.20 -3.24 -5.63
C VAL A 534 35.55 -4.05 -6.75
N TYR A 535 35.52 -3.50 -7.95
CA TYR A 535 34.93 -4.12 -9.13
C TYR A 535 35.81 -3.84 -10.36
N ALA A 536 36.12 -4.86 -11.16
CA ALA A 536 36.96 -4.75 -12.36
C ALA A 536 38.27 -3.93 -12.15
N ASN A 537 38.99 -4.21 -11.05
CA ASN A 537 40.20 -3.49 -10.58
C ASN A 537 40.02 -1.99 -10.24
N SER A 538 38.80 -1.47 -10.32
CA SER A 538 38.43 -0.11 -9.89
C SER A 538 37.82 -0.14 -8.48
N LYS A 539 38.04 0.90 -7.69
CA LYS A 539 37.46 1.04 -6.34
C LYS A 539 36.34 2.08 -6.35
N TYR A 540 35.24 1.75 -5.68
CA TYR A 540 34.01 2.54 -5.60
C TYR A 540 33.61 2.70 -4.13
N TYR A 541 32.72 3.65 -3.85
CA TYR A 541 32.07 3.77 -2.54
C TYR A 541 30.55 3.92 -2.71
N LEU A 542 29.81 3.13 -1.96
CA LEU A 542 28.35 3.18 -1.86
C LEU A 542 27.99 3.83 -0.51
N ASP A 543 27.09 4.80 -0.51
CA ASP A 543 26.64 5.50 0.70
C ASP A 543 25.76 4.61 1.60
N TYR A 544 25.28 5.15 2.73
CA TYR A 544 24.43 4.37 3.66
C TYR A 544 23.10 3.92 3.04
N ASP A 545 22.57 4.62 2.03
CA ASP A 545 21.39 4.22 1.26
C ASP A 545 21.71 3.21 0.12
N GLY A 546 22.99 2.82 -0.03
CA GLY A 546 23.48 1.96 -1.10
C GLY A 546 23.86 2.68 -2.40
N ALA A 547 23.68 4.00 -2.49
CA ALA A 547 23.93 4.75 -3.72
C ALA A 547 25.41 5.05 -3.95
N MET A 548 25.88 4.86 -5.17
CA MET A 548 27.26 5.12 -5.57
C MET A 548 27.63 6.60 -5.50
N VAL A 549 28.73 6.90 -4.82
CA VAL A 549 29.30 8.23 -4.69
C VAL A 549 30.07 8.61 -5.97
N THR A 550 29.84 9.84 -6.44
CA THR A 550 30.59 10.52 -7.50
C THR A 550 31.12 11.86 -6.97
N GLY A 551 32.15 12.42 -7.60
CA GLY A 551 32.73 13.70 -7.18
C GLY A 551 33.52 13.60 -5.87
N THR A 552 33.49 14.66 -5.03
CA THR A 552 34.30 14.72 -3.80
C THR A 552 33.46 14.37 -2.57
N LYS A 553 33.90 13.41 -1.75
CA LYS A 553 33.21 12.93 -0.54
C LYS A 553 34.21 12.72 0.60
N LYS A 554 33.81 13.07 1.82
CA LYS A 554 34.55 12.74 3.04
C LYS A 554 34.12 11.37 3.57
N ILE A 555 35.06 10.48 3.84
CA ILE A 555 34.86 9.11 4.37
C ILE A 555 35.94 8.91 5.44
N ASP A 556 35.57 8.47 6.65
CA ASP A 556 36.49 8.24 7.78
C ASP A 556 37.49 9.39 8.00
N ASP A 557 36.93 10.61 8.09
CA ASP A 557 37.62 11.91 8.15
C ASP A 557 38.53 12.31 6.97
N LYS A 558 38.69 11.46 5.96
CA LYS A 558 39.55 11.71 4.78
C LYS A 558 38.72 12.13 3.57
N GLU A 559 39.24 13.06 2.77
CA GLU A 559 38.65 13.42 1.49
C GLU A 559 39.07 12.43 0.40
N TYR A 560 38.09 11.91 -0.35
CA TYR A 560 38.28 11.07 -1.52
C TYR A 560 37.58 11.69 -2.73
N LYS A 561 38.12 11.44 -3.93
CA LYS A 561 37.59 11.97 -5.19
C LYS A 561 37.26 10.82 -6.13
N PHE A 562 36.06 10.84 -6.67
CA PHE A 562 35.50 9.83 -7.55
C PHE A 562 35.12 10.47 -8.88
N THR A 563 35.27 9.74 -9.98
CA THR A 563 34.81 10.20 -11.30
C THR A 563 33.27 10.32 -11.36
N GLU A 564 32.73 10.86 -12.45
CA GLU A 564 31.29 10.81 -12.75
C GLU A 564 30.78 9.36 -12.89
N SER A 565 31.67 8.39 -13.13
CA SER A 565 31.39 6.95 -13.14
C SER A 565 31.71 6.27 -11.80
N GLY A 566 31.93 7.03 -10.71
CA GLY A 566 32.14 6.52 -9.35
C GLY A 566 33.49 5.87 -9.07
N VAL A 567 34.44 5.90 -10.01
CA VAL A 567 35.78 5.31 -9.83
C VAL A 567 36.64 6.22 -8.98
N LEU A 568 37.23 5.69 -7.90
CA LEU A 568 38.18 6.40 -7.05
C LEU A 568 39.41 6.86 -7.85
N ILE A 569 39.69 8.15 -7.75
CA ILE A 569 40.93 8.79 -8.21
C ILE A 569 41.96 8.67 -7.07
N LEU A 570 43.13 8.12 -7.40
CA LEU A 570 44.27 7.92 -6.49
C LEU A 570 45.25 9.10 -6.51
#